data_AF-A0A9D5Q0K1-F1
#
_entry.id   AF-A0A9D5Q0K1-F1
#
_cell.length_a   1.000
_cell.length_b   1.000
_cell.length_c   1.000
_cell.angle_alpha   90.00
_cell.angle_beta   90.00
_cell.angle_gamma   90.00
#
_symmetry.space_group_name_H-M   'P 1'
#
loop_
_entity.id
_entity.type
_entity.pdbx_description
1 polymer ?
#
loop_
_entity_poly.entity_id
_entity_poly.type
_entity_poly.pdbx_seq_one_letter_code
_entity_poly.pdbx_strand_id
1 'polypeptide(L)'
;MRQKFAITVADVPMNIVCDEKQETVDTAVTMLDRQVRALTSDKAHSCTKTEAALLTALDYATRGLNLQARLKELEEFVHASDPNGGNFEASLLRGENETLRAELQVSRGAYDALLQDNATLFQLNAKLVRQNSEANARADRMHDQVLSILTEVRELRERLAAMCVETRAPSPSYGQYEAEPAIEITPNEQQTTKKYEQMDLNEILTTAPRPAARPTPPTGHPLEGTTAEGAVPTISEPSRISDMLDFEGKNNYNG
;
A
#
# COMPACT_ATOMS: atom_id res chain seq x y z
N MET A 1 -11.94 -48.00 -28.90
CA MET A 1 -12.61 -49.30 -29.09
C MET A 1 -13.28 -49.20 -30.43
N ARG A 2 -12.79 -49.93 -31.42
CA ARG A 2 -13.19 -49.73 -32.82
C ARG A 2 -14.65 -50.13 -33.01
N GLN A 3 -15.45 -49.19 -33.50
CA GLN A 3 -16.86 -49.40 -33.80
C GLN A 3 -17.06 -49.49 -35.30
N LYS A 4 -18.05 -50.28 -35.73
CA LYS A 4 -18.39 -50.46 -37.14
C LYS A 4 -19.55 -49.54 -37.48
N PHE A 5 -19.38 -48.72 -38.51
CA PHE A 5 -20.37 -47.76 -38.99
C PHE A 5 -20.80 -48.14 -40.41
N ALA A 6 -22.11 -48.12 -40.67
CA ALA A 6 -22.67 -48.22 -42.01
C ALA A 6 -22.93 -46.80 -42.52
N ILE A 7 -22.24 -46.41 -43.59
CA ILE A 7 -22.27 -45.05 -44.13
C ILE A 7 -22.55 -45.08 -45.63
N THR A 8 -23.00 -43.95 -46.18
CA THR A 8 -23.23 -43.79 -47.62
C THR A 8 -22.55 -42.51 -48.08
N VAL A 9 -21.68 -42.60 -49.07
CA VAL A 9 -20.96 -41.46 -49.66
C VAL A 9 -21.16 -41.47 -51.16
N ALA A 10 -21.65 -40.38 -51.73
CA ALA A 10 -22.00 -40.22 -53.14
C ALA A 10 -22.82 -41.39 -53.70
N ASP A 11 -23.84 -41.81 -52.94
CA ASP A 11 -24.74 -42.94 -53.23
C ASP A 11 -24.07 -44.32 -53.21
N VAL A 12 -22.86 -44.43 -52.65
CA VAL A 12 -22.14 -45.69 -52.47
C VAL A 12 -22.23 -46.11 -50.99
N PRO A 13 -23.00 -47.15 -50.65
CA PRO A 13 -23.06 -47.68 -49.28
C PRO A 13 -21.78 -48.46 -48.96
N MET A 14 -21.19 -48.21 -47.79
CA MET A 14 -19.99 -48.89 -47.32
C MET A 14 -19.97 -49.03 -45.79
N ASN A 15 -19.19 -49.98 -45.30
CA ASN A 15 -18.97 -50.17 -43.88
C ASN A 15 -17.55 -49.77 -43.52
N ILE A 16 -17.40 -48.87 -42.55
CA ILE A 16 -16.09 -48.44 -42.04
C ILE A 16 -15.93 -48.83 -40.57
N VAL A 17 -14.68 -48.95 -40.13
CA VAL A 17 -14.33 -49.24 -38.75
C VAL A 17 -13.47 -48.08 -38.23
N CYS A 18 -13.96 -47.36 -37.22
CA CYS A 18 -13.29 -46.19 -36.67
C CYS A 18 -13.34 -46.20 -35.13
N ASP A 19 -12.39 -45.54 -34.48
CA ASP A 19 -12.36 -45.36 -33.02
C ASP A 19 -13.13 -44.09 -32.57
N GLU A 20 -13.69 -43.33 -33.53
CA GLU A 20 -14.41 -42.08 -33.29
C GLU A 20 -15.89 -42.26 -32.92
N LYS A 21 -16.52 -41.18 -32.44
CA LYS A 21 -17.95 -41.15 -32.10
C LYS A 21 -18.82 -41.10 -33.36
N GLN A 22 -20.06 -41.58 -33.26
CA GLN A 22 -21.03 -41.54 -34.36
C GLN A 22 -21.20 -40.12 -34.93
N GLU A 23 -21.36 -39.11 -34.07
CA GLU A 23 -21.55 -37.72 -34.48
C GLU A 23 -20.38 -37.16 -35.32
N THR A 24 -19.15 -37.47 -34.92
CA THR A 24 -17.94 -37.09 -35.68
C THR A 24 -17.85 -37.81 -37.00
N VAL A 25 -18.25 -39.09 -37.06
CA VAL A 25 -18.30 -39.88 -38.29
C VAL A 25 -19.36 -39.32 -39.25
N ASP A 26 -20.56 -39.03 -38.75
CA ASP A 26 -21.66 -38.47 -39.57
C ASP A 26 -21.29 -37.11 -40.16
N THR A 27 -20.62 -36.26 -39.37
CA THR A 27 -20.12 -34.97 -39.83
C THR A 27 -19.08 -35.15 -40.93
N ALA A 28 -18.11 -36.05 -40.74
CA ALA A 28 -17.09 -36.36 -41.73
C ALA A 28 -17.68 -36.92 -43.04
N VAL A 29 -18.66 -37.83 -42.93
CA VAL A 29 -19.39 -38.39 -44.07
C VAL A 29 -20.13 -37.30 -44.84
N THR A 30 -20.79 -36.38 -44.14
CA THR A 30 -21.51 -35.26 -44.77
C THR A 30 -20.55 -34.32 -45.51
N MET A 31 -19.39 -34.02 -44.91
CA MET A 31 -18.36 -33.20 -45.55
C MET A 31 -17.78 -33.89 -46.79
N LEU A 32 -17.48 -35.18 -46.69
CA LEU A 32 -16.94 -35.98 -47.80
C LEU A 32 -17.95 -36.12 -48.94
N ASP A 33 -19.22 -36.43 -48.64
CA ASP A 33 -20.30 -36.54 -49.63
C ASP A 33 -20.47 -35.22 -50.41
N ARG A 34 -20.48 -34.09 -49.70
CA ARG A 34 -20.57 -32.76 -50.34
C ARG A 34 -19.39 -32.49 -51.27
N GLN A 35 -18.16 -32.80 -50.86
CA GLN A 35 -16.97 -32.55 -51.67
C GLN A 35 -16.90 -33.45 -52.90
N VAL A 36 -17.22 -34.74 -52.74
CA VAL A 36 -17.27 -35.70 -53.84
C VAL A 36 -18.36 -35.31 -54.85
N ARG A 37 -19.55 -34.90 -54.38
CA ARG A 37 -20.62 -34.39 -55.25
C ARG A 37 -20.22 -33.11 -55.98
N ALA A 38 -19.54 -32.17 -55.30
CA ALA A 38 -19.06 -30.94 -55.94
C ALA A 38 -18.13 -31.24 -57.12
N LEU A 39 -17.13 -32.10 -56.91
CA LEU A 39 -16.16 -32.48 -57.95
C LEU A 39 -16.81 -33.27 -59.10
N THR A 40 -17.74 -34.16 -58.80
CA THR A 40 -18.44 -34.96 -59.83
C THR A 40 -19.49 -34.16 -60.61
N SER A 41 -19.98 -33.05 -60.04
CA SER A 41 -20.93 -32.15 -60.70
C SER A 41 -20.25 -31.07 -61.57
N ASP A 42 -18.93 -30.91 -61.44
CA ASP A 42 -18.19 -29.89 -62.18
C ASP A 42 -18.10 -30.28 -63.67
N LYS A 43 -18.68 -29.43 -64.52
CA LYS A 43 -18.71 -29.63 -65.97
C LYS A 43 -17.35 -29.38 -66.63
N ALA A 44 -16.46 -28.64 -65.97
CA ALA A 44 -15.14 -28.36 -66.52
C ALA A 44 -14.22 -29.57 -66.41
N HIS A 45 -14.33 -30.36 -65.33
CA HIS A 45 -13.43 -31.46 -64.99
C HIS A 45 -14.25 -32.68 -64.55
N SER A 46 -14.75 -33.46 -65.52
CA SER A 46 -15.52 -34.66 -65.23
C SER A 46 -14.62 -35.74 -64.60
N CYS A 47 -14.66 -35.87 -63.29
CA CYS A 47 -14.01 -36.96 -62.57
C CYS A 47 -15.04 -38.05 -62.21
N THR A 48 -14.59 -39.30 -62.22
CA THR A 48 -15.40 -40.42 -61.71
C THR A 48 -15.60 -40.30 -60.20
N LYS A 49 -16.67 -40.90 -59.65
CA LYS A 49 -16.92 -40.89 -58.19
C LYS A 49 -15.72 -41.38 -57.38
N THR A 50 -15.00 -42.38 -57.91
CA THR A 50 -13.78 -42.92 -57.30
C THR A 50 -12.61 -41.94 -57.36
N GLU A 51 -12.39 -41.26 -58.48
CA GLU A 51 -11.35 -40.24 -58.59
C GLU A 51 -11.62 -39.05 -57.68
N ALA A 52 -12.87 -38.57 -57.63
CA ALA A 52 -13.28 -37.52 -56.71
C ALA A 52 -13.06 -37.90 -55.24
N ALA A 53 -13.37 -39.15 -54.86
CA ALA A 53 -13.12 -39.66 -53.52
C ALA A 53 -11.60 -39.74 -53.20
N LEU A 54 -10.78 -40.16 -54.16
CA LEU A 54 -9.32 -40.19 -53.99
C LEU A 54 -8.71 -38.78 -53.90
N LEU A 55 -9.18 -37.85 -54.72
CA LEU A 55 -8.73 -36.46 -54.70
C LEU A 55 -9.10 -35.76 -53.38
N THR A 56 -10.31 -35.97 -52.88
CA THR A 56 -10.74 -35.42 -51.58
C THR A 56 -9.98 -36.04 -50.42
N ALA A 57 -9.73 -37.35 -50.45
CA ALA A 57 -8.88 -38.02 -49.46
C ALA A 57 -7.43 -37.48 -49.48
N LEU A 58 -6.87 -37.24 -50.66
CA LEU A 58 -5.51 -36.69 -50.81
C LEU A 58 -5.43 -35.22 -50.34
N ASP A 59 -6.42 -34.40 -50.67
CA ASP A 59 -6.53 -33.01 -50.17
C ASP A 59 -6.65 -32.99 -48.64
N TYR A 60 -7.44 -33.88 -48.04
CA TYR A 60 -7.53 -33.99 -46.59
C TYR A 60 -6.22 -34.45 -45.95
N ALA A 61 -5.55 -35.46 -46.51
CA ALA A 61 -4.27 -35.94 -46.01
C ALA A 61 -3.17 -34.87 -46.07
N THR A 62 -3.08 -34.13 -47.18
CA THR A 62 -2.12 -33.04 -47.35
C THR A 62 -2.40 -31.87 -46.41
N ARG A 63 -3.66 -31.47 -46.22
CA ARG A 63 -4.04 -30.49 -45.19
C ARG A 63 -3.69 -30.95 -43.78
N GLY A 64 -3.92 -32.22 -43.47
CA GLY A 64 -3.53 -32.82 -42.19
C GLY A 64 -2.04 -32.71 -41.93
N LEU A 65 -1.19 -33.04 -42.91
CA LEU A 65 0.26 -32.89 -42.82
C LEU A 65 0.68 -31.43 -42.62
N ASN A 66 0.08 -30.50 -43.36
CA ASN A 66 0.36 -29.06 -43.23
C ASN A 66 -0.06 -28.52 -41.85
N LEU A 67 -1.19 -28.98 -41.32
CA LEU A 67 -1.65 -28.61 -39.98
C LEU A 67 -0.74 -29.19 -38.90
N GLN A 68 -0.28 -30.43 -39.04
CA GLN A 68 0.70 -31.02 -38.12
C GLN A 68 2.04 -30.27 -38.15
N ALA A 69 2.52 -29.88 -39.33
CA ALA A 69 3.74 -29.07 -39.46
C ALA A 69 3.59 -27.71 -38.77
N ARG A 70 2.45 -27.03 -38.97
CA ARG A 70 2.16 -25.76 -38.30
C ARG A 70 1.97 -25.89 -36.79
N LEU A 71 1.32 -26.96 -36.33
CA LEU A 71 1.20 -27.23 -34.90
C LEU A 71 2.58 -27.42 -34.28
N LYS A 72 3.45 -28.20 -34.93
CA LYS A 72 4.82 -28.40 -34.46
C LYS A 72 5.62 -27.09 -34.44
N GLU A 73 5.51 -26.27 -35.48
CA GLU A 73 6.13 -24.93 -35.53
C GLU A 73 5.60 -24.02 -34.41
N LEU A 74 4.29 -24.08 -34.12
CA LEU A 74 3.68 -23.30 -33.06
C LEU A 74 4.07 -23.81 -31.66
N GLU A 75 4.17 -25.12 -31.47
CA GLU A 75 4.70 -25.75 -30.25
C GLU A 75 6.16 -25.35 -30.03
N GLU A 76 6.99 -25.40 -31.08
CA GLU A 76 8.37 -24.93 -31.04
C GLU A 76 8.45 -23.43 -30.75
N PHE A 77 7.55 -22.61 -31.33
CA PHE A 77 7.47 -21.18 -31.03
C PHE A 77 7.04 -20.90 -29.59
N VAL A 78 6.06 -21.64 -29.05
CA VAL A 78 5.65 -21.53 -27.65
C VAL A 78 6.80 -21.96 -26.73
N HIS A 79 7.49 -23.05 -27.03
CA HIS A 79 8.65 -23.49 -26.28
C HIS A 79 9.87 -22.56 -26.39
N ALA A 80 10.06 -21.89 -27.52
CA ALA A 80 11.15 -20.94 -27.73
C ALA A 80 10.82 -19.55 -27.13
N SER A 81 9.55 -19.14 -27.17
CA SER A 81 9.07 -17.89 -26.58
C SER A 81 8.89 -17.99 -25.07
N ASP A 82 8.67 -19.21 -24.56
CA ASP A 82 8.63 -19.51 -23.15
C ASP A 82 9.43 -20.79 -22.83
N PRO A 83 10.77 -20.73 -22.82
CA PRO A 83 11.61 -21.85 -22.39
C PRO A 83 11.43 -22.20 -20.91
N ASN A 84 10.59 -21.44 -20.18
CA ASN A 84 10.35 -21.60 -18.76
C ASN A 84 8.87 -21.70 -18.37
N GLY A 85 7.92 -21.85 -19.31
CA GLY A 85 6.51 -22.23 -19.17
C GLY A 85 5.64 -21.66 -18.03
N GLY A 86 6.16 -20.73 -17.24
CA GLY A 86 5.87 -20.63 -15.81
C GLY A 86 6.74 -19.61 -15.07
N ASN A 87 7.85 -19.17 -15.66
CA ASN A 87 8.66 -18.10 -15.09
C ASN A 87 8.01 -16.72 -15.15
N PHE A 88 7.09 -16.40 -16.08
CA PHE A 88 6.48 -15.07 -16.08
C PHE A 88 5.57 -14.86 -14.86
N GLU A 89 4.63 -15.78 -14.64
CA GLU A 89 3.74 -15.76 -13.47
C GLU A 89 4.52 -15.98 -12.17
N ALA A 90 5.51 -16.88 -12.15
CA ALA A 90 6.36 -17.06 -10.99
C ALA A 90 7.26 -15.84 -10.70
N SER A 91 7.72 -15.11 -11.73
CA SER A 91 8.51 -13.88 -11.55
C SER A 91 7.64 -12.73 -11.06
N LEU A 92 6.40 -12.62 -11.55
CA LEU A 92 5.43 -11.64 -11.05
C LEU A 92 5.10 -11.91 -9.59
N LEU A 93 4.73 -13.15 -9.25
CA LEU A 93 4.46 -13.57 -7.88
C LEU A 93 5.67 -13.39 -6.97
N ARG A 94 6.90 -13.60 -7.48
CA ARG A 94 8.13 -13.35 -6.73
C ARG A 94 8.35 -11.87 -6.48
N GLY A 95 8.12 -11.02 -7.49
CA GLY A 95 8.18 -9.57 -7.36
C GLY A 95 7.17 -9.04 -6.34
N GLU A 96 5.92 -9.51 -6.40
CA GLU A 96 4.88 -9.17 -5.42
C GLU A 96 5.23 -9.66 -4.01
N ASN A 97 5.84 -10.85 -3.88
CA ASN A 97 6.33 -11.31 -2.58
C ASN A 97 7.48 -10.45 -2.04
N GLU A 98 8.35 -9.95 -2.89
CA GLU A 98 9.44 -9.05 -2.50
C GLU A 98 8.93 -7.68 -2.06
N THR A 99 7.94 -7.11 -2.76
CA THR A 99 7.29 -5.86 -2.35
C THR A 99 6.53 -6.01 -1.03
N LEU A 100 5.76 -7.08 -0.87
CA LEU A 100 5.05 -7.37 0.39
C LEU A 100 6.02 -7.56 1.56
N ARG A 101 7.17 -8.22 1.34
CA ARG A 101 8.21 -8.37 2.37
C ARG A 101 8.82 -7.02 2.75
N ALA A 102 9.10 -6.17 1.77
CA ALA A 102 9.63 -4.82 2.02
C ALA A 102 8.63 -3.97 2.82
N GLU A 103 7.34 -4.00 2.45
CA GLU A 103 6.28 -3.27 3.17
C GLU A 103 6.11 -3.79 4.60
N LEU A 104 6.13 -5.11 4.79
CA LEU A 104 6.05 -5.73 6.12
C LEU A 104 7.26 -5.35 6.99
N GLN A 105 8.46 -5.28 6.41
CA GLN A 105 9.65 -4.81 7.10
C GLN A 105 9.54 -3.34 7.53
N VAL A 106 9.02 -2.46 6.65
CA VAL A 106 8.76 -1.06 7.00
C VAL A 106 7.72 -0.94 8.11
N SER A 107 6.62 -1.70 8.01
CA SER A 107 5.56 -1.72 9.02
C SER A 107 6.07 -2.18 10.38
N ARG A 108 6.92 -3.23 10.42
CA ARG A 108 7.58 -3.68 11.65
C ARG A 108 8.50 -2.61 12.23
N GLY A 109 9.33 -1.96 11.40
CA GLY A 109 10.18 -0.87 11.85
C GLY A 109 9.39 0.30 12.44
N ALA A 110 8.25 0.66 11.83
CA ALA A 110 7.36 1.68 12.36
C ALA A 110 6.72 1.25 13.70
N TYR A 111 6.32 -0.01 13.83
CA TYR A 111 5.78 -0.54 15.09
C TYR A 111 6.82 -0.52 16.22
N ASP A 112 8.06 -0.91 15.93
CA ASP A 112 9.15 -0.89 16.91
C ASP A 112 9.48 0.55 17.36
N ALA A 113 9.48 1.51 16.43
CA ALA A 113 9.65 2.93 16.75
C ALA A 113 8.52 3.46 17.64
N LEU A 114 7.26 3.14 17.32
CA LEU A 114 6.11 3.52 18.15
C LEU A 114 6.16 2.88 19.54
N LEU A 115 6.67 1.65 19.65
CA LEU A 115 6.85 0.98 20.93
C LEU A 115 7.91 1.69 21.79
N GLN A 116 9.03 2.11 21.17
CA GLN A 116 10.05 2.92 21.83
C GLN A 116 9.51 4.27 22.27
N ASP A 117 8.79 4.98 21.41
CA ASP A 117 8.18 6.27 21.73
C ASP A 117 7.20 6.14 22.90
N ASN A 118 6.33 5.13 22.90
CA ASN A 118 5.44 4.86 24.03
C ASN A 118 6.21 4.61 25.34
N ALA A 119 7.31 3.86 25.30
CA ALA A 119 8.15 3.66 26.47
C ALA A 119 8.74 4.98 26.99
N THR A 120 9.19 5.87 26.09
CA THR A 120 9.69 7.20 26.50
C THR A 120 8.58 8.07 27.09
N LEU A 121 7.37 8.04 26.52
CA LEU A 121 6.21 8.76 27.04
C LEU A 121 5.83 8.30 28.45
N PHE A 122 5.82 6.99 28.70
CA PHE A 122 5.60 6.46 30.05
C PHE A 122 6.65 6.96 31.05
N GLN A 123 7.93 6.98 30.66
CA GLN A 123 9.00 7.50 31.52
C GLN A 123 8.86 9.00 31.78
N LEU A 124 8.52 9.79 30.77
CA LEU A 124 8.29 11.23 30.90
C LEU A 124 7.09 11.53 31.79
N ASN A 125 5.98 10.80 31.60
CA ASN A 125 4.79 10.95 32.43
C ASN A 125 5.10 10.60 33.90
N ALA A 126 5.82 9.50 34.15
CA ALA A 126 6.27 9.16 35.50
C ALA A 126 7.13 10.26 36.15
N LYS A 127 8.03 10.90 35.38
CA LYS A 127 8.82 12.05 35.86
C LYS A 127 7.96 13.27 36.16
N LEU A 128 7.02 13.60 35.26
CA LEU A 128 6.13 14.75 35.42
C LEU A 128 5.23 14.59 36.65
N VAL A 129 4.67 13.39 36.87
CA VAL A 129 3.87 13.09 38.07
C VAL A 129 4.69 13.28 39.35
N ARG A 130 5.96 12.80 39.37
CA ARG A 130 6.86 13.01 40.52
C ARG A 130 7.14 14.49 40.76
N GLN A 131 7.53 15.23 39.72
CA GLN A 131 7.80 16.67 39.85
C GLN A 131 6.58 17.44 40.35
N ASN A 132 5.38 17.10 39.87
CA ASN A 132 4.15 17.73 40.31
C ASN A 132 3.85 17.41 41.78
N SER A 133 4.06 16.16 42.20
CA SER A 133 3.92 15.77 43.62
C SER A 133 4.89 16.52 44.55
N GLU A 134 6.14 16.73 44.11
CA GLU A 134 7.15 17.48 44.85
C GLU A 134 6.84 18.99 44.89
N ALA A 135 6.29 19.54 43.80
CA ALA A 135 5.82 20.92 43.75
C ALA A 135 4.66 21.13 44.72
N ASN A 136 3.68 20.23 44.74
CA ASN A 136 2.56 20.28 45.67
C ASN A 136 3.05 20.19 47.13
N ALA A 137 3.93 19.23 47.45
CA ALA A 137 4.50 19.13 48.79
C ALA A 137 5.32 20.38 49.20
N ARG A 138 5.94 21.09 48.25
CA ARG A 138 6.59 22.38 48.53
C ARG A 138 5.58 23.48 48.80
N ALA A 139 4.51 23.56 48.01
CA ALA A 139 3.43 24.52 48.19
C ALA A 139 2.75 24.34 49.55
N ASP A 140 2.47 23.09 49.96
CA ASP A 140 1.89 22.78 51.27
C ASP A 140 2.80 23.26 52.41
N ARG A 141 4.10 22.99 52.34
CA ARG A 141 5.07 23.49 53.33
C ARG A 141 5.11 25.02 53.40
N MET A 142 5.04 25.70 52.26
CA MET A 142 4.97 27.16 52.23
C MET A 142 3.66 27.67 52.81
N HIS A 143 2.54 27.00 52.54
CA HIS A 143 1.24 27.33 53.10
C HIS A 143 1.26 27.23 54.63
N ASP A 144 1.82 26.14 55.18
CA ASP A 144 1.99 25.96 56.62
C ASP A 144 2.86 27.06 57.25
N GLN A 145 3.96 27.46 56.57
CA GLN A 145 4.80 28.57 57.02
C GLN A 145 4.04 29.90 57.04
N VAL A 146 3.24 30.18 55.99
CA VAL A 146 2.41 31.39 55.93
C VAL A 146 1.38 31.39 57.05
N LEU A 147 0.71 30.27 57.31
CA LEU A 147 -0.23 30.14 58.42
C LEU A 147 0.45 30.38 59.78
N SER A 148 1.64 29.83 60.00
CA SER A 148 2.44 30.07 61.21
C SER A 148 2.75 31.56 61.40
N ILE A 149 3.24 32.23 60.35
CA ILE A 149 3.55 33.67 60.39
C ILE A 149 2.27 34.48 60.68
N LEU A 150 1.16 34.14 60.03
CA LEU A 150 -0.12 34.82 60.28
C LEU A 150 -0.59 34.65 61.72
N THR A 151 -0.38 33.48 62.33
CA THR A 151 -0.67 33.27 63.76
C THR A 151 0.23 34.11 64.66
N GLU A 152 1.53 34.18 64.39
CA GLU A 152 2.47 35.02 65.15
C GLU A 152 2.13 36.51 65.03
N VAL A 153 1.81 36.99 63.82
CA VAL A 153 1.38 38.37 63.58
C VAL A 153 0.11 38.69 64.35
N ARG A 154 -0.84 37.74 64.42
CA ARG A 154 -2.07 37.89 65.22
C ARG A 154 -1.75 37.98 66.71
N GLU A 155 -0.91 37.10 67.25
CA GLU A 155 -0.49 37.17 68.65
C GLU A 155 0.21 38.49 68.99
N LEU A 156 1.11 38.96 68.11
CA LEU A 156 1.80 40.24 68.29
C LEU A 156 0.82 41.41 68.30
N ARG A 157 -0.19 41.39 67.43
CA ARG A 157 -1.28 42.39 67.43
C ARG A 157 -2.08 42.36 68.73
N GLU A 158 -2.42 41.18 69.23
CA GLU A 158 -3.15 41.02 70.51
C GLU A 158 -2.30 41.50 71.70
N ARG A 159 -1.01 41.17 71.74
CA ARG A 159 -0.07 41.67 72.77
C ARG A 159 0.13 43.18 72.68
N LEU A 160 0.23 43.74 71.47
CA LEU A 160 0.31 45.18 71.26
C LEU A 160 -0.96 45.87 71.77
N ALA A 161 -2.15 45.35 71.44
CA ALA A 161 -3.42 45.87 71.93
C ALA A 161 -3.52 45.81 73.47
N ALA A 162 -3.00 44.75 74.09
CA ALA A 162 -2.97 44.60 75.54
C ALA A 162 -1.98 45.55 76.25
N MET A 163 -0.83 45.87 75.62
CA MET A 163 0.13 46.85 76.16
C MET A 163 -0.33 48.29 75.92
N CYS A 164 -1.04 48.54 74.82
CA CYS A 164 -1.62 49.83 74.48
C CYS A 164 -2.95 50.06 75.22
N VAL A 165 -2.91 50.14 76.55
CA VAL A 165 -4.05 50.60 77.37
C VAL A 165 -4.30 52.12 77.24
N GLU A 166 -3.42 52.87 76.56
CA GLU A 166 -3.72 54.27 76.20
C GLU A 166 -3.27 54.61 74.79
N THR A 167 -3.93 54.04 73.77
CA THR A 167 -3.92 54.69 72.45
C THR A 167 -5.30 54.62 71.80
N ARG A 168 -5.89 55.82 71.72
CA ARG A 168 -6.88 56.33 70.75
C ARG A 168 -7.47 55.29 69.79
N ALA A 169 -8.80 55.20 69.79
CA ALA A 169 -9.61 54.33 68.93
C ALA A 169 -9.08 54.25 67.49
N PRO A 170 -9.06 53.04 66.88
CA PRO A 170 -8.58 52.86 65.53
C PRO A 170 -9.43 53.68 64.54
N SER A 171 -8.74 54.31 63.58
CA SER A 171 -9.37 55.02 62.46
C SER A 171 -10.33 54.10 61.69
N PRO A 172 -11.51 54.58 61.22
CA PRO A 172 -12.52 53.76 60.55
C PRO A 172 -12.09 53.13 59.21
N SER A 173 -10.85 53.31 58.78
CA SER A 173 -10.37 52.87 57.47
C SER A 173 -9.69 51.49 57.48
N TYR A 174 -9.51 50.85 58.65
CA TYR A 174 -8.90 49.52 58.71
C TYR A 174 -9.98 48.44 58.54
N GLY A 175 -10.09 47.89 57.33
CA GLY A 175 -11.02 46.80 57.01
C GLY A 175 -11.85 47.00 55.73
N GLN A 176 -11.60 48.04 54.92
CA GLN A 176 -12.09 48.03 53.56
C GLN A 176 -11.31 46.96 52.79
N TYR A 177 -11.96 45.82 52.55
CA TYR A 177 -11.55 44.91 51.50
C TYR A 177 -11.52 45.75 50.21
N GLU A 178 -10.33 46.03 49.69
CA GLU A 178 -10.23 46.36 48.28
C GLU A 178 -10.84 45.18 47.54
N ALA A 179 -11.89 45.46 46.75
CA ALA A 179 -12.52 44.47 45.90
C ALA A 179 -11.42 43.76 45.11
N GLU A 180 -11.48 42.43 45.03
CA GLU A 180 -10.55 41.62 44.23
C GLU A 180 -10.32 42.33 42.90
N PRO A 181 -9.06 42.61 42.50
CA PRO A 181 -8.80 43.28 41.25
C PRO A 181 -9.42 42.43 40.14
N ALA A 182 -10.44 42.97 39.47
CA ALA A 182 -10.99 42.33 38.30
C ALA A 182 -9.83 42.12 37.33
N ILE A 183 -9.51 40.85 37.04
CA ILE A 183 -8.50 40.49 36.06
C ILE A 183 -9.03 40.97 34.72
N GLU A 184 -8.67 42.19 34.34
CA GLU A 184 -8.97 42.74 33.03
C GLU A 184 -8.18 41.94 32.00
N ILE A 185 -8.84 40.95 31.39
CA ILE A 185 -8.29 40.20 30.27
C ILE A 185 -7.94 41.21 29.19
N THR A 186 -6.64 41.35 28.93
CA THR A 186 -6.16 42.34 27.97
C THR A 186 -6.72 42.04 26.58
N PRO A 187 -6.90 43.05 25.70
CA PRO A 187 -7.42 42.84 24.35
C PRO A 187 -6.64 41.78 23.55
N ASN A 188 -5.35 41.65 23.83
CA ASN A 188 -4.47 40.64 23.24
C ASN A 188 -4.76 39.21 23.75
N GLU A 189 -5.08 39.05 25.04
CA GLU A 189 -5.45 37.75 25.61
C GLU A 189 -6.82 37.28 25.13
N GLN A 190 -7.75 38.20 24.86
CA GLN A 190 -9.04 37.88 24.24
C GLN A 190 -8.88 37.48 22.76
N GLN A 191 -7.91 38.07 22.06
CA GLN A 191 -7.60 37.69 20.68
C GLN A 191 -6.95 36.32 20.59
N THR A 192 -6.07 35.96 21.54
CA THR A 192 -5.48 34.62 21.56
C THR A 192 -6.50 33.55 21.89
N THR A 193 -7.39 33.77 22.86
CA THR A 193 -8.47 32.80 23.16
C THR A 193 -9.39 32.59 21.97
N LYS A 194 -9.86 33.67 21.32
CA LYS A 194 -10.68 33.57 20.10
C LYS A 194 -9.97 32.88 18.94
N LYS A 195 -8.65 33.09 18.80
CA LYS A 195 -7.84 32.41 17.78
C LYS A 195 -7.78 30.90 18.00
N TYR A 196 -7.64 30.45 19.25
CA TYR A 196 -7.62 29.03 19.58
C TYR A 196 -9.01 28.37 19.54
N GLU A 197 -10.08 29.13 19.81
CA GLU A 197 -11.46 28.64 19.68
C GLU A 197 -11.92 28.47 18.22
N GLN A 198 -11.33 29.22 17.29
CA GLN A 198 -11.67 29.19 15.86
C GLN A 198 -10.79 28.27 15.01
N MET A 199 -9.72 27.71 15.59
CA MET A 199 -8.87 26.74 14.91
C MET A 199 -9.53 25.37 14.94
N ASP A 200 -9.76 24.81 13.74
CA ASP A 200 -10.25 23.44 13.58
C ASP A 200 -9.16 22.45 14.04
N LEU A 201 -9.54 21.28 14.55
CA LEU A 201 -8.60 20.29 15.13
C LEU A 201 -7.49 19.87 14.14
N ASN A 202 -7.76 19.96 12.84
CA ASN A 202 -6.82 19.68 11.76
C ASN A 202 -5.78 20.80 11.51
N GLU A 203 -6.08 22.06 11.87
CA GLU A 203 -5.11 23.18 11.78
C GLU A 203 -4.12 23.18 12.96
N ILE A 204 -4.53 22.68 14.13
CA ILE A 204 -3.65 22.53 15.30
C ILE A 204 -2.54 21.49 15.01
N LEU A 205 -2.87 20.41 14.31
CA LEU A 205 -1.91 19.36 13.95
C LEU A 205 -0.92 19.79 12.85
N THR A 206 -1.27 20.80 12.04
CA THR A 206 -0.44 21.27 10.92
C THR A 206 0.40 22.50 11.24
N THR A 207 0.05 23.26 12.30
CA THR A 207 0.80 24.44 12.76
C THR A 207 1.83 24.15 13.86
N ALA A 208 1.85 22.92 14.40
CA ALA A 208 2.91 22.49 15.30
C ALA A 208 4.27 22.57 14.57
N PRO A 209 5.30 23.21 15.16
CA PRO A 209 6.61 23.29 14.53
C PRO A 209 7.15 21.87 14.32
N ARG A 210 7.28 21.45 13.06
CA ARG A 210 7.99 20.21 12.73
C ARG A 210 9.37 20.31 13.34
N PRO A 211 9.84 19.30 14.10
CA PRO A 211 11.21 19.29 14.56
C PRO A 211 12.11 19.43 13.33
N ALA A 212 13.03 20.39 13.38
CA ALA A 212 14.03 20.59 12.35
C ALA A 212 14.68 19.25 12.02
N ALA A 213 14.83 18.96 10.73
CA ALA A 213 15.47 17.75 10.24
C ALA A 213 16.74 17.48 11.05
N ARG A 214 16.78 16.31 11.69
CA ARG A 214 17.92 15.87 12.50
C ARG A 214 19.17 15.97 11.61
N PRO A 215 20.26 16.62 12.06
CA PRO A 215 21.51 16.59 11.31
C PRO A 215 21.94 15.13 11.14
N THR A 216 22.29 14.78 9.91
CA THR A 216 22.87 13.48 9.58
C THR A 216 24.11 13.25 10.45
N PRO A 217 24.32 12.02 10.96
CA PRO A 217 25.50 11.74 11.77
C PRO A 217 26.77 11.97 10.95
N PRO A 218 27.86 12.49 11.55
CA PRO A 218 29.11 12.71 10.85
C PRO A 218 29.65 11.38 10.34
N THR A 219 30.00 11.37 9.05
CA THR A 219 30.80 10.33 8.40
C THR A 219 32.09 10.14 9.19
N GLY A 220 32.21 8.98 9.83
CA GLY A 220 33.41 8.59 10.56
C GLY A 220 34.60 8.52 9.60
N HIS A 221 35.70 9.17 10.01
CA HIS A 221 37.02 8.89 9.44
C HIS A 221 37.42 7.44 9.74
N PRO A 222 38.10 6.76 8.80
CA PRO A 222 38.48 5.37 8.94
C PRO A 222 39.62 5.21 9.94
N LEU A 223 39.45 4.32 10.91
CA LEU A 223 40.57 3.76 11.66
C LEU A 223 41.24 2.69 10.81
N GLU A 224 42.54 2.85 10.63
CA GLU A 224 43.43 1.94 9.92
C GLU A 224 43.45 0.54 10.56
N GLY A 225 43.51 -0.47 9.69
CA GLY A 225 44.13 -1.77 9.99
C GLY A 225 43.17 -2.92 10.24
N THR A 226 42.75 -3.65 9.20
CA THR A 226 43.25 -5.00 8.90
C THR A 226 42.56 -5.59 7.65
N THR A 227 43.33 -6.43 6.97
CA THR A 227 43.17 -7.07 5.66
C THR A 227 41.94 -7.96 5.48
N ALA A 228 41.27 -7.89 4.32
CA ALA A 228 41.22 -8.98 3.31
C ALA A 228 40.02 -8.83 2.34
N GLU A 229 40.36 -8.82 1.04
CA GLU A 229 39.68 -9.41 -0.12
C GLU A 229 38.17 -9.23 -0.36
N GLY A 230 37.82 -8.69 -1.54
CA GLY A 230 36.55 -8.96 -2.20
C GLY A 230 36.02 -7.84 -3.08
N ALA A 231 36.55 -7.71 -4.30
CA ALA A 231 36.10 -6.75 -5.31
C ALA A 231 34.76 -7.17 -5.96
N VAL A 232 33.80 -6.24 -6.09
CA VAL A 232 32.70 -6.25 -7.09
C VAL A 232 32.33 -4.79 -7.44
N PRO A 233 32.04 -4.44 -8.71
CA PRO A 233 32.22 -3.09 -9.23
C PRO A 233 30.98 -2.18 -9.18
N THR A 234 31.29 -0.89 -9.28
CA THR A 234 30.43 0.28 -9.48
C THR A 234 29.46 0.10 -10.66
N ILE A 235 28.17 0.38 -10.45
CA ILE A 235 27.20 0.62 -11.52
C ILE A 235 26.65 2.02 -11.35
N SER A 236 26.77 2.80 -12.42
CA SER A 236 26.32 4.18 -12.62
C SER A 236 24.85 4.41 -12.31
N GLU A 237 24.56 5.61 -11.82
CA GLU A 237 23.24 6.23 -11.75
C GLU A 237 22.48 6.17 -13.09
N PRO A 238 21.15 5.98 -13.10
CA PRO A 238 20.32 6.40 -14.20
C PRO A 238 19.73 7.79 -13.93
N SER A 239 20.17 8.72 -14.77
CA SER A 239 19.61 10.04 -15.00
C SER A 239 18.10 10.01 -15.28
N ARG A 240 17.42 11.01 -14.69
CA ARG A 240 16.16 11.65 -15.11
C ARG A 240 15.52 11.12 -16.40
N ILE A 241 14.34 10.51 -16.26
CA ILE A 241 13.33 10.42 -17.32
C ILE A 241 12.15 11.30 -16.87
N SER A 242 12.33 12.60 -17.03
CA SER A 242 11.24 13.51 -17.36
C SER A 242 11.38 13.71 -18.87
N ASP A 243 10.30 13.45 -19.62
CA ASP A 243 10.10 13.68 -21.07
C ASP A 243 9.62 12.41 -21.79
N MET A 244 8.35 12.02 -21.56
CA MET A 244 7.54 11.28 -22.53
C MET A 244 6.06 11.28 -22.12
N LEU A 245 5.46 12.46 -22.05
CA LEU A 245 4.01 12.62 -22.15
C LEU A 245 3.79 13.59 -23.30
N ASP A 246 3.56 13.03 -24.49
CA ASP A 246 2.84 13.64 -25.61
C ASP A 246 2.90 12.69 -26.81
N PHE A 247 1.95 11.75 -26.93
CA PHE A 247 1.45 11.33 -28.25
C PHE A 247 0.12 10.55 -28.18
N GLU A 248 -0.92 11.27 -28.61
CA GLU A 248 -2.11 10.89 -29.38
C GLU A 248 -2.93 9.62 -29.08
N GLY A 249 -4.25 9.85 -28.91
CA GLY A 249 -5.28 8.82 -28.98
C GLY A 249 -6.70 9.37 -29.07
N LYS A 250 -6.95 10.41 -29.88
CA LYS A 250 -8.31 10.76 -30.31
C LYS A 250 -8.77 9.74 -31.35
N ASN A 251 -9.61 8.80 -30.95
CA ASN A 251 -10.50 8.07 -31.84
C ASN A 251 -11.70 7.58 -31.04
N ASN A 252 -12.76 8.37 -31.01
CA ASN A 252 -14.10 7.89 -30.72
C ASN A 252 -15.02 8.34 -31.86
N TYR A 253 -15.30 7.38 -32.75
CA TYR A 253 -16.41 7.41 -33.69
C TYR A 253 -17.41 6.32 -33.25
N ASN A 254 -18.60 6.79 -32.89
CA ASN A 254 -19.94 6.18 -32.93
C ASN A 254 -20.20 4.73 -32.47
N GLY A 255 -21.14 4.64 -31.51
CA GLY A 255 -22.11 3.59 -31.28
C GLY A 255 -23.24 4.14 -30.42
#